data_AF-A0A9E5JHQ8-F1
#
_entry.id   AF-A0A9E5JHQ8-F1
#
_cell.length_a   1.000
_cell.length_b   1.000
_cell.length_c   1.000
_cell.angle_alpha   90.00
_cell.angle_beta   90.00
_cell.angle_gamma   90.00
#
_symmetry.space_group_name_H-M   'P 1'
#
loop_
_entity.id
_entity.type
_entity.pdbx_description
1 polymer ?
#
loop_
_entity_poly.entity_id
_entity_poly.type
_entity_poly.pdbx_seq_one_letter_code
_entity_poly.pdbx_strand_id
1 'polypeptide(L)'
;MCDVADVLVALGIDHHRLAASSDARPRPSAADKVVLDALARRPSTFDHLVAELDLPIEDVAVRLGRLEAQGWAVVNGGWWEALLAS
;
A
#
# COMPACT_ATOMS: atom_id res chain seq x y z
N MET A 1 -25.07 11.38 35.48
CA MET A 1 -23.71 10.86 35.24
C MET A 1 -23.87 9.70 34.27
N CYS A 2 -23.76 9.98 32.98
CA CYS A 2 -23.68 8.99 31.90
C CYS A 2 -22.46 9.36 31.06
N ASP A 3 -21.66 8.35 30.77
CA ASP A 3 -20.41 8.36 30.04
C ASP A 3 -20.66 8.52 28.54
N VAL A 4 -19.92 9.42 27.88
CA VAL A 4 -19.98 9.66 26.42
C VAL A 4 -18.94 8.76 25.76
N ALA A 5 -19.26 7.47 25.70
CA ALA A 5 -18.82 6.62 24.60
C ALA A 5 -19.77 6.84 23.41
N ASP A 6 -19.35 6.47 22.20
CA ASP A 6 -20.11 6.50 20.93
C ASP A 6 -19.99 7.75 20.04
N VAL A 7 -18.75 8.16 19.75
CA VAL A 7 -18.42 8.71 18.41
C VAL A 7 -17.13 8.03 17.90
N LEU A 8 -17.21 6.73 17.64
CA LEU A 8 -16.18 5.97 16.91
C LEU A 8 -16.84 4.99 15.92
N VAL A 9 -17.85 5.49 15.21
CA VAL A 9 -18.47 4.83 14.05
C VAL A 9 -17.79 5.35 12.78
N ALA A 10 -16.64 4.79 12.40
CA ALA A 10 -16.11 4.91 11.03
C ALA A 10 -14.82 4.13 10.72
N LEU A 11 -14.09 3.61 11.70
CA LEU A 11 -13.00 2.68 11.42
C LEU A 11 -13.21 1.41 12.23
N GLY A 12 -13.78 0.40 11.57
CA GLY A 12 -13.82 -0.97 12.07
C GLY A 12 -12.41 -1.54 12.17
N ILE A 13 -11.67 -1.11 13.18
CA ILE A 13 -10.44 -1.74 13.64
C ILE A 13 -10.78 -2.41 14.97
N ASP A 14 -11.52 -3.51 14.89
CA ASP A 14 -11.53 -4.52 15.93
C ASP A 14 -11.83 -5.90 15.32
N HIS A 15 -10.77 -6.58 14.88
CA HIS A 15 -10.73 -8.02 15.03
C HIS A 15 -9.28 -8.51 15.12
N HIS A 16 -8.86 -8.73 16.36
CA HIS A 16 -8.10 -9.90 16.75
C HIS A 16 -7.45 -10.72 15.62
N ARG A 17 -6.12 -10.58 15.47
CA ARG A 17 -5.15 -11.69 15.41
C ARG A 17 -5.80 -13.06 15.16
N LEU A 18 -6.02 -13.45 13.90
CA LEU A 18 -6.22 -14.84 13.42
C LEU A 18 -6.67 -14.87 11.94
N ALA A 19 -5.81 -14.42 11.04
CA ALA A 19 -5.66 -14.96 9.68
C ALA A 19 -4.71 -14.02 8.96
N ALA A 20 -3.58 -14.54 8.46
CA ALA A 20 -3.09 -14.03 7.19
C ALA A 20 -4.23 -14.31 6.20
N SER A 21 -5.16 -13.36 6.09
CA SER A 21 -6.27 -13.40 5.15
C SER A 21 -5.63 -13.79 3.83
N SER A 22 -6.04 -14.94 3.29
CA SER A 22 -5.54 -15.45 2.02
C SER A 22 -5.75 -14.36 0.99
N ASP A 23 -4.72 -13.55 0.82
CA ASP A 23 -4.76 -12.40 -0.05
C ASP A 23 -4.93 -12.97 -1.44
N ALA A 24 -6.15 -12.89 -1.97
CA ALA A 24 -6.50 -13.43 -3.26
C ALA A 24 -5.82 -12.65 -4.40
N ARG A 25 -5.12 -11.55 -4.07
CA ARG A 25 -4.31 -10.82 -5.03
C ARG A 25 -3.16 -11.70 -5.51
N PRO A 26 -2.85 -11.67 -6.81
CA PRO A 26 -1.67 -12.32 -7.33
C PRO A 26 -0.44 -11.77 -6.60
N ARG A 27 0.42 -12.67 -6.12
CA ARG A 27 1.63 -12.27 -5.40
C ARG A 27 2.49 -11.38 -6.32
N PRO A 28 2.95 -10.21 -5.85
CA PRO A 28 3.78 -9.33 -6.65
C PRO A 28 5.13 -10.01 -6.93
N SER A 29 5.69 -9.74 -8.10
CA SER A 29 6.99 -10.30 -8.47
C SER A 29 8.08 -9.76 -7.54
N ALA A 30 9.24 -10.44 -7.47
CA ALA A 30 10.36 -9.98 -6.66
C ALA A 30 10.82 -8.55 -7.03
N ALA A 31 10.70 -8.18 -8.31
CA ALA A 31 11.03 -6.84 -8.79
C ALA A 31 10.01 -5.77 -8.36
N ASP A 32 8.72 -6.13 -8.33
CA ASP A 32 7.64 -5.24 -7.92
C ASP A 32 7.63 -5.07 -6.39
N LYS A 33 8.05 -6.11 -5.65
CA LYS A 33 8.18 -6.05 -4.19
C LYS A 33 9.14 -4.96 -3.70
N VAL A 34 10.18 -4.64 -4.46
CA VAL A 34 11.13 -3.56 -4.10
C VAL A 34 10.40 -2.21 -4.03
N VAL A 35 9.54 -1.93 -5.01
CA VAL A 35 8.73 -0.70 -5.04
C VAL A 35 7.67 -0.74 -3.95
N LEU A 36 7.03 -1.89 -3.75
CA LEU A 36 6.03 -2.07 -2.70
C LEU A 36 6.62 -1.90 -1.29
N ASP A 37 7.84 -2.38 -1.04
CA ASP A 37 8.53 -2.22 0.25
C ASP A 37 8.88 -0.76 0.54
N ALA A 38 9.35 -0.02 -0.47
CA ALA A 38 9.57 1.42 -0.34
C ALA A 38 8.26 2.15 0.04
N LEU A 39 7.15 1.83 -0.63
CA LEU A 39 5.82 2.37 -0.31
C LEU A 39 5.27 1.92 1.04
N ALA A 40 5.61 0.70 1.47
CA ALA A 40 5.24 0.17 2.78
C ALA A 40 5.91 0.94 3.92
N ARG A 41 7.14 1.42 3.71
CA ARG A 41 7.84 2.26 4.69
C ARG A 41 7.20 3.64 4.80
N ARG A 42 6.84 4.23 3.66
CA ARG A 42 6.25 5.57 3.61
C ARG A 42 5.51 5.81 2.28
N PRO A 43 4.33 6.47 2.32
CA PRO A 43 3.74 7.06 1.12
C PRO A 43 4.69 8.04 0.42
N SER A 44 4.94 7.81 -0.87
CA SER A 44 5.96 8.53 -1.64
C SER A 44 5.44 8.91 -3.01
N THR A 45 5.98 9.98 -3.59
CA THR A 45 5.67 10.38 -4.97
C THR A 45 6.44 9.50 -5.96
N PHE A 46 5.99 9.49 -7.22
CA PHE A 46 6.65 8.75 -8.29
C PHE A 46 8.13 9.14 -8.45
N ASP A 47 8.43 10.44 -8.56
CA ASP A 47 9.81 10.95 -8.64
C ASP A 47 10.66 10.56 -7.42
N HIS A 48 10.06 10.53 -6.23
CA HIS A 48 10.79 10.13 -5.03
C HIS A 48 11.16 8.65 -5.07
N LEU A 49 10.26 7.78 -5.52
CA LEU A 49 10.55 6.36 -5.71
C LEU A 49 11.65 6.12 -6.74
N VAL A 50 11.65 6.88 -7.84
CA VAL A 50 12.72 6.81 -8.86
C VAL A 50 14.07 7.20 -8.25
N ALA A 51 14.12 8.29 -7.48
CA ALA A 51 15.33 8.74 -6.82
C ALA A 51 15.81 7.81 -5.68
N GLU A 52 14.88 7.23 -4.92
CA GLU A 52 15.18 6.35 -3.78
C GLU A 52 15.65 4.96 -4.22
N LEU A 53 15.05 4.41 -5.28
CA LEU A 53 15.33 3.07 -5.76
C LEU A 53 16.49 3.02 -6.75
N ASP A 54 16.95 4.17 -7.25
CA ASP A 54 17.99 4.30 -8.29
C ASP A 54 17.67 3.44 -9.53
N LEU A 55 16.37 3.37 -9.88
CA LEU A 55 15.86 2.61 -11.01
C LEU A 55 15.49 3.53 -12.18
N PRO A 56 15.53 3.01 -13.43
CA PRO A 56 15.01 3.75 -14.58
C PRO A 56 13.55 4.15 -14.38
N ILE A 57 13.17 5.35 -14.81
CA ILE A 57 11.84 5.91 -14.63
C ILE A 57 10.75 5.01 -15.25
N GLU A 58 11.04 4.44 -16.43
CA GLU A 58 10.19 3.51 -17.14
C GLU A 58 9.96 2.22 -16.36
N ASP A 59 10.99 1.74 -15.66
CA ASP A 59 10.95 0.53 -14.85
C ASP A 59 10.06 0.73 -13.63
N VAL A 60 10.19 1.88 -12.95
CA VAL A 60 9.34 2.22 -11.80
C VAL A 60 7.89 2.40 -12.25
N ALA A 61 7.64 3.05 -13.40
CA ALA A 61 6.29 3.24 -13.93
C ALA A 61 5.60 1.91 -14.25
N VAL A 62 6.31 0.99 -14.92
CA VAL A 62 5.75 -0.33 -15.26
C VAL A 62 5.45 -1.15 -14.01
N ARG A 63 6.35 -1.12 -13.01
CA ARG A 63 6.15 -1.84 -11.74
C ARG A 63 4.97 -1.27 -10.95
N LEU A 64 4.85 0.06 -10.86
CA LEU A 64 3.72 0.72 -10.20
C LEU A 64 2.38 0.43 -10.88
N GLY A 65 2.31 0.55 -12.21
CA GLY A 65 1.08 0.23 -12.94
C GLY A 65 0.66 -1.23 -12.77
N ARG A 66 1.63 -2.15 -12.66
CA ARG A 66 1.34 -3.55 -12.35
C ARG A 66 0.86 -3.72 -10.91
N LEU A 67 1.50 -3.08 -9.94
CA LEU A 67 1.07 -3.11 -8.54
C LEU A 67 -0.34 -2.53 -8.38
N GLU A 68 -0.66 -1.44 -9.06
CA GLU A 68 -1.98 -0.83 -9.10
C GLU A 68 -3.03 -1.78 -9.71
N ALA A 69 -2.74 -2.35 -10.89
CA ALA A 69 -3.63 -3.30 -11.55
C ALA A 69 -3.88 -4.57 -10.71
N GLN A 70 -2.90 -4.97 -9.89
CA GLN A 70 -3.01 -6.09 -8.96
C GLN A 70 -3.62 -5.68 -7.60
N GLY A 71 -3.89 -4.39 -7.39
CA GLY A 71 -4.47 -3.84 -6.18
C GLY A 71 -3.51 -3.75 -5.00
N TRP A 72 -2.19 -3.76 -5.23
CA TRP A 72 -1.15 -3.62 -4.19
C TRP A 72 -0.75 -2.18 -3.90
N ALA A 73 -0.96 -1.27 -4.84
CA ALA A 73 -0.68 0.16 -4.67
C ALA A 73 -1.84 0.99 -5.23
N VAL A 74 -1.98 2.21 -4.75
CA VAL A 74 -2.96 3.18 -5.27
C VAL A 74 -2.33 4.55 -5.35
N VAL A 75 -2.73 5.33 -6.35
CA VAL A 75 -2.41 6.76 -6.44
C VAL A 75 -3.52 7.59 -5.80
N ASN A 76 -3.16 8.36 -4.78
CA ASN A 76 -4.06 9.27 -4.07
C ASN A 76 -3.47 10.68 -4.13
N GLY A 77 -4.14 11.60 -4.82
CA GLY A 77 -3.75 13.01 -4.82
C GLY A 77 -2.30 13.31 -5.26
N GLY A 78 -1.68 12.43 -6.06
CA GLY A 78 -0.30 12.58 -6.55
C GLY A 78 0.77 11.87 -5.71
N TRP A 79 0.41 11.21 -4.62
CA TRP A 79 1.29 10.28 -3.90
C TRP A 79 0.82 8.83 -4.08
N TRP A 80 1.75 7.90 -3.98
CA TRP A 80 1.50 6.46 -4.04
C TRP A 80 1.47 5.89 -2.63
N GLU A 81 0.54 4.95 -2.40
CA GLU A 81 0.37 4.27 -1.13
C GLU A 81 0.31 2.76 -1.33
N ALA A 82 0.97 2.01 -0.44
CA ALA A 82 0.87 0.56 -0.42
C ALA A 82 -0.43 0.11 0.25
N LEU A 83 -1.19 -0.75 -0.42
CA LEU A 83 -2.38 -1.39 0.11
C LEU A 83 -1.98 -2.71 0.78
N LEU A 84 -1.27 -2.64 1.90
CA LEU A 84 -0.95 -3.84 2.67
C LEU A 84 -2.18 -4.29 3.46
N ALA A 85 -2.66 -5.51 3.18
CA ALA A 85 -3.66 -6.14 4.03
C ALA A 85 -3.01 -6.33 5.41
N SER A 86 -3.51 -5.60 6.42
CA SER A 86 -3.00 -5.61 7.79
C SER A 86 -3.38 -6.89 8.53
#